data_AF-A0A958M1F9-F1
#
_entry.id   AF-A0A958M1F9-F1
#
_cell.length_a   1.000
_cell.length_b   1.000
_cell.length_c   1.000
_cell.angle_alpha   90.00
_cell.angle_beta   90.00
_cell.angle_gamma   90.00
#
_symmetry.space_group_name_H-M   'P 1'
#
loop_
_entity.id
_entity.type
_entity.pdbx_description
1 polymer ?
#
loop_
_entity_poly.entity_id
_entity_poly.type
_entity_poly.pdbx_seq_one_letter_code
_entity_poly.pdbx_strand_id
1 'polypeptide(L)'
;MFKFISYFSFVFTVILIGTTSCSHKQKIEPFRILAQEHNEKISVPDLNLSSQQIKELWQTQKDLTTKKLDQIGEISEDKINFKNTMLAIEASYNEAGNVIRKISFLMNTSPNETVRNAAKEQIEDFDKWEIQQSY
;
A
#
# COMPACT_ATOMS: atom_id res chain seq x y z
N MET A 1 46.35 -45.50 -13.56
CA MET A 1 45.71 -44.32 -14.17
C MET A 1 44.38 -43.99 -13.47
N PHE A 2 44.31 -43.91 -12.13
CA PHE A 2 43.03 -43.64 -11.41
C PHE A 2 43.24 -42.99 -10.01
N LYS A 3 44.23 -42.08 -9.87
CA LYS A 3 44.40 -41.28 -8.63
C LYS A 3 44.08 -39.79 -8.78
N PHE A 4 43.60 -39.37 -9.96
CA PHE A 4 43.30 -37.96 -10.25
C PHE A 4 41.81 -37.58 -10.05
N ILE A 5 40.91 -38.56 -9.90
CA ILE A 5 39.46 -38.31 -9.87
C ILE A 5 38.95 -37.99 -8.45
N SER A 6 39.71 -38.32 -7.40
CA SER A 6 39.25 -38.15 -6.01
C SER A 6 39.36 -36.71 -5.49
N TYR A 7 40.24 -35.88 -6.08
CA TYR A 7 40.38 -34.46 -5.67
C TYR A 7 39.31 -33.54 -6.26
N PHE A 8 38.70 -33.91 -7.39
CA PHE A 8 37.71 -33.07 -8.06
C PHE A 8 36.34 -33.08 -7.34
N SER A 9 36.06 -34.11 -6.54
CA SER A 9 34.83 -34.23 -5.77
C SER A 9 34.83 -33.43 -4.45
N PHE A 10 35.99 -32.99 -3.95
CA PHE A 10 36.08 -32.27 -2.67
C PHE A 10 36.00 -30.74 -2.84
N VAL A 11 36.35 -30.23 -4.03
CA VAL A 11 36.31 -28.80 -4.32
C VAL A 11 34.89 -28.31 -4.65
N PHE A 12 34.01 -29.20 -5.15
CA PHE A 12 32.64 -28.82 -5.53
C PHE A 12 31.70 -28.65 -4.32
N THR A 13 32.00 -29.24 -3.17
CA THR A 13 31.14 -29.15 -1.97
C THR A 13 31.35 -27.85 -1.19
N VAL A 14 32.49 -27.17 -1.35
CA VAL A 14 32.81 -25.94 -0.59
C VAL A 14 32.14 -24.69 -1.20
N ILE A 15 31.72 -24.75 -2.47
CA ILE A 15 31.06 -23.61 -3.14
C ILE A 15 29.58 -23.45 -2.71
N LEU A 16 28.97 -24.48 -2.10
CA LEU A 16 27.57 -24.44 -1.67
C LEU A 16 27.30 -23.78 -0.31
N ILE A 17 28.32 -23.29 0.39
CA ILE A 17 28.19 -22.73 1.76
C ILE A 17 28.29 -21.18 1.78
N GLY A 18 28.55 -20.54 0.63
CA GLY A 18 29.03 -19.15 0.59
C GLY A 18 28.01 -18.02 0.45
N THR A 19 26.74 -18.27 0.14
CA THR A 19 25.73 -17.19 0.04
C THR A 19 24.61 -17.41 1.03
N THR A 20 24.96 -17.40 2.32
CA THR A 20 24.00 -16.93 3.32
C THR A 20 23.71 -15.48 2.99
N SER A 21 22.66 -15.25 2.21
CA SER A 21 22.09 -13.94 1.99
C SER A 21 21.69 -13.42 3.37
N CYS A 22 22.58 -12.63 3.97
CA CYS A 22 22.34 -11.98 5.24
C CYS A 22 21.22 -10.98 4.95
N SER A 23 19.98 -11.38 5.22
CA SER A 23 18.84 -10.49 5.26
C SER A 23 19.12 -9.49 6.38
N HIS A 24 19.80 -8.40 6.03
CA HIS A 24 20.08 -7.30 6.93
C HIS A 24 18.72 -6.71 7.29
N LYS A 25 18.17 -7.13 8.43
CA LYS A 25 16.93 -6.57 8.98
C LYS A 25 17.20 -5.11 9.32
N GLN A 26 17.00 -4.24 8.34
CA GLN A 26 17.08 -2.81 8.52
C GLN A 26 16.06 -2.44 9.60
N LYS A 27 16.52 -1.87 10.71
CA LYS A 27 15.64 -1.48 11.81
C LYS A 27 14.68 -0.41 11.28
N ILE A 28 13.43 -0.44 11.72
CA ILE A 28 12.42 0.56 11.33
C ILE A 28 12.66 1.94 11.96
N GLU A 29 13.50 2.01 12.99
CA GLU A 29 13.74 3.23 13.78
C GLU A 29 14.23 4.45 12.97
N PRO A 30 15.19 4.34 12.02
CA PRO A 30 15.58 5.47 11.19
C PRO A 30 14.41 6.05 10.39
N PHE A 31 13.49 5.19 9.93
CA PHE A 31 12.28 5.63 9.23
C PHE A 31 11.28 6.27 10.20
N ARG A 32 11.15 5.78 11.44
CA ARG A 32 10.27 6.40 12.45
C ARG A 32 10.74 7.80 12.84
N ILE A 33 12.06 8.00 12.96
CA ILE A 33 12.65 9.32 13.24
C ILE A 33 12.36 10.28 12.08
N LEU A 34 12.63 9.88 10.85
CA LEU A 34 12.31 10.69 9.65
C LEU A 34 10.81 10.99 9.56
N ALA A 35 9.96 10.01 9.85
CA ALA A 35 8.52 10.21 9.86
C ALA A 35 8.11 11.24 10.93
N GLN A 36 8.68 11.18 12.14
CA GLN A 36 8.44 12.20 13.18
C GLN A 36 8.90 13.60 12.76
N GLU A 37 10.05 13.72 12.10
CA GLU A 37 10.55 15.01 11.57
C GLU A 37 9.60 15.62 10.53
N HIS A 38 8.91 14.78 9.76
CA HIS A 38 7.94 15.19 8.74
C HIS A 38 6.47 15.14 9.21
N ASN A 39 6.20 14.92 10.51
CA ASN A 39 4.86 14.71 11.06
C ASN A 39 4.07 13.55 10.41
N GLU A 40 4.77 12.59 9.82
CA GLU A 40 4.21 11.34 9.30
C GLU A 40 4.19 10.25 10.37
N LYS A 41 3.19 9.38 10.30
CA LYS A 41 3.05 8.24 11.22
C LYS A 41 3.25 6.95 10.44
N ILE A 42 4.39 6.28 10.66
CA ILE A 42 4.58 4.91 10.19
C ILE A 42 3.73 3.99 11.06
N SER A 43 2.63 3.51 10.49
CA SER A 43 1.76 2.51 11.11
C SER A 43 1.64 1.31 10.20
N VAL A 44 1.73 0.12 10.80
CA VAL A 44 1.29 -1.08 10.10
C VAL A 44 -0.24 -0.98 9.96
N PRO A 45 -0.80 -1.16 8.76
CA PRO A 45 -2.24 -1.19 8.58
C PRO A 45 -2.85 -2.36 9.36
N ASP A 46 -4.00 -2.16 10.00
CA ASP A 46 -4.78 -3.29 10.52
C ASP A 46 -5.30 -4.13 9.35
N LEU A 47 -4.97 -5.42 9.36
CA LEU A 47 -5.29 -6.40 8.32
C LEU A 47 -6.35 -7.40 8.78
N ASN A 48 -6.80 -7.33 10.04
CA ASN A 48 -7.82 -8.23 10.57
C ASN A 48 -9.22 -7.65 10.35
N LEU A 49 -9.58 -7.43 9.08
CA LEU A 49 -10.88 -6.88 8.70
C LEU A 49 -11.84 -7.99 8.26
N SER A 50 -13.08 -7.91 8.75
CA SER A 50 -14.20 -8.68 8.21
C SER A 50 -14.65 -8.12 6.85
N SER A 51 -15.43 -8.91 6.10
CA SER A 51 -16.02 -8.47 4.82
C SER A 51 -16.85 -7.18 4.96
N GLN A 52 -17.63 -7.07 6.05
CA GLN A 52 -18.42 -5.87 6.33
C GLN A 52 -17.54 -4.66 6.62
N GLN A 53 -16.48 -4.82 7.41
CA GLN A 53 -15.55 -3.73 7.71
C GLN A 53 -14.81 -3.25 6.47
N ILE A 54 -14.51 -4.13 5.51
CA ILE A 54 -13.89 -3.74 4.23
C ILE A 54 -14.82 -2.83 3.43
N LYS A 55 -16.12 -3.20 3.35
CA LYS A 55 -17.13 -2.39 2.67
C LYS A 55 -17.30 -1.03 3.33
N GLU A 56 -17.46 -1.01 4.66
CA GLU A 56 -17.62 0.25 5.42
C GLU A 56 -16.39 1.14 5.32
N LEU A 57 -15.19 0.54 5.33
CA LEU A 57 -13.94 1.26 5.21
C LEU A 57 -13.85 2.01 3.88
N TRP A 58 -14.13 1.31 2.76
CA TRP A 58 -14.14 1.97 1.46
C TRP A 58 -15.25 3.00 1.34
N GLN A 59 -16.49 2.65 1.68
CA GLN A 59 -17.63 3.54 1.55
C GLN A 59 -17.43 4.85 2.33
N THR A 60 -16.95 4.75 3.58
CA THR A 60 -16.65 5.93 4.41
C THR A 60 -15.58 6.81 3.77
N GLN A 61 -14.49 6.22 3.27
CA GLN A 61 -13.41 6.97 2.65
C GLN A 61 -13.85 7.60 1.32
N LYS A 62 -14.63 6.88 0.51
CA LYS A 62 -15.23 7.38 -0.73
C LYS A 62 -16.07 8.62 -0.46
N ASP A 63 -17.00 8.55 0.50
CA ASP A 63 -17.90 9.65 0.84
C ASP A 63 -17.13 10.88 1.36
N LEU A 64 -16.11 10.66 2.21
CA LEU A 64 -15.23 11.74 2.68
C LEU A 64 -14.44 12.39 1.55
N THR A 65 -13.92 11.58 0.63
CA THR A 65 -13.08 12.06 -0.48
C THR A 65 -13.92 12.84 -1.48
N THR A 66 -15.08 12.31 -1.89
CA THR A 66 -16.04 13.01 -2.77
C THR A 66 -16.43 14.35 -2.16
N LYS A 67 -16.80 14.38 -0.87
CA LYS A 67 -17.15 15.63 -0.19
C LYS A 67 -16.02 16.66 -0.19
N LYS A 68 -14.76 16.22 0.00
CA LYS A 68 -13.60 17.13 -0.07
C LYS A 68 -13.41 17.68 -1.48
N LEU A 69 -13.57 16.84 -2.50
CA LEU A 69 -13.47 17.26 -3.90
C LEU A 69 -14.57 18.27 -4.26
N ASP A 70 -15.81 18.03 -3.83
CA ASP A 70 -16.93 18.97 -4.00
C ASP A 70 -16.61 20.33 -3.36
N GLN A 71 -16.13 20.34 -2.12
CA GLN A 71 -15.73 21.57 -1.43
C GLN A 71 -14.60 22.32 -2.12
N ILE A 72 -13.67 21.60 -2.77
CA ILE A 72 -12.61 22.21 -3.57
C ILE A 72 -13.20 22.82 -4.86
N GLY A 73 -14.17 22.15 -5.48
CA GLY A 73 -14.89 22.65 -6.65
C GLY A 73 -15.74 23.90 -6.39
N GLU A 74 -16.15 24.12 -5.14
CA GLU A 74 -16.90 25.31 -4.70
C GLU A 74 -16.00 26.52 -4.35
N ILE A 75 -14.67 26.39 -4.44
CA ILE A 75 -13.76 27.51 -4.16
C ILE A 75 -13.93 28.59 -5.23
N SER A 76 -14.28 29.80 -4.79
CA SER A 76 -14.37 30.98 -5.66
C SER A 76 -13.05 31.25 -6.39
N GLU A 77 -13.13 31.62 -7.67
CA GLU A 77 -11.96 31.79 -8.55
C GLU A 77 -10.89 32.73 -7.98
N ASP A 78 -11.30 33.80 -7.28
CA ASP A 78 -10.42 34.78 -6.65
C ASP A 78 -9.66 34.24 -5.43
N LYS A 79 -10.05 33.07 -4.92
CA LYS A 79 -9.47 32.41 -3.75
C LYS A 79 -8.64 31.18 -4.09
N ILE A 80 -8.67 30.70 -5.33
CA ILE A 80 -7.90 29.54 -5.78
C ILE A 80 -6.41 29.79 -5.58
N ASN A 81 -5.73 28.84 -4.96
CA ASN A 81 -4.28 28.83 -4.82
C ASN A 81 -3.76 27.38 -4.76
N PHE A 82 -2.44 27.22 -4.82
CA PHE A 82 -1.82 25.90 -4.81
C PHE A 82 -2.24 25.04 -3.60
N LYS A 83 -2.36 25.64 -2.42
CA LYS A 83 -2.63 24.91 -1.17
C LYS A 83 -4.07 24.43 -1.08
N ASN A 84 -5.04 25.28 -1.42
CA ASN A 84 -6.46 24.92 -1.29
C ASN A 84 -7.04 24.19 -2.51
N THR A 85 -6.28 24.09 -3.60
CA THR A 85 -6.70 23.34 -4.80
C THR A 85 -5.78 22.15 -5.05
N MET A 86 -4.61 22.35 -5.67
CA MET A 86 -3.75 21.23 -6.10
C MET A 86 -3.33 20.33 -4.94
N LEU A 87 -2.81 20.91 -3.86
CA LEU A 87 -2.37 20.14 -2.70
C LEU A 87 -3.56 19.47 -1.98
N ALA A 88 -4.72 20.13 -1.94
CA ALA A 88 -5.92 19.58 -1.32
C ALA A 88 -6.49 18.40 -2.13
N ILE A 89 -6.44 18.48 -3.47
CA ILE A 89 -6.80 17.39 -4.38
C ILE A 89 -5.85 16.20 -4.16
N GLU A 90 -4.54 16.42 -4.25
CA GLU A 90 -3.56 15.35 -4.06
C GLU A 90 -3.68 14.70 -2.67
N ALA A 91 -3.86 15.49 -1.62
CA ALA A 91 -4.06 14.97 -0.27
C ALA A 91 -5.31 14.09 -0.18
N SER A 92 -6.42 14.51 -0.81
CA SER A 92 -7.67 13.75 -0.84
C SER A 92 -7.51 12.41 -1.56
N TYR A 93 -6.84 12.39 -2.72
CA TYR A 93 -6.54 11.14 -3.44
C TYR A 93 -5.54 10.25 -2.69
N ASN A 94 -4.56 10.83 -2.00
CA ASN A 94 -3.60 10.06 -1.20
C ASN A 94 -4.32 9.29 -0.07
N GLU A 95 -5.23 9.95 0.65
CA GLU A 95 -6.03 9.32 1.70
C GLU A 95 -6.88 8.16 1.15
N ALA A 96 -7.59 8.37 0.04
CA ALA A 96 -8.35 7.32 -0.64
C ALA A 96 -7.45 6.16 -1.09
N GLY A 97 -6.31 6.48 -1.72
CA GLY A 97 -5.33 5.50 -2.17
C GLY A 97 -4.74 4.65 -1.05
N ASN A 98 -4.57 5.20 0.15
CA ASN A 98 -4.08 4.42 1.31
C ASN A 98 -5.09 3.37 1.77
N VAL A 99 -6.39 3.69 1.74
CA VAL A 99 -7.45 2.71 2.02
C VAL A 99 -7.50 1.63 0.95
N ILE A 100 -7.46 2.02 -0.32
CA ILE A 100 -7.52 1.07 -1.45
C ILE A 100 -6.30 0.15 -1.50
N ARG A 101 -5.09 0.63 -1.21
CA ARG A 101 -3.90 -0.23 -1.09
C ARG A 101 -4.08 -1.30 -0.02
N LYS A 102 -4.69 -0.97 1.11
CA LYS A 102 -4.99 -1.95 2.16
C LYS A 102 -6.00 -3.00 1.67
N ILE A 103 -7.08 -2.56 1.03
CA ILE A 103 -8.11 -3.45 0.50
C ILE A 103 -7.54 -4.36 -0.59
N SER A 104 -6.75 -3.81 -1.51
CA SER A 104 -6.04 -4.56 -2.56
C SER A 104 -5.06 -5.57 -1.96
N PHE A 105 -4.36 -5.23 -0.88
CA PHE A 105 -3.54 -6.20 -0.16
C PHE A 105 -4.38 -7.38 0.35
N LEU A 106 -5.49 -7.11 1.05
CA LEU A 106 -6.39 -8.15 1.55
C LEU A 106 -7.00 -9.02 0.44
N MET A 107 -7.35 -8.42 -0.70
CA MET A 107 -7.83 -9.12 -1.90
C MET A 107 -6.84 -10.20 -2.35
N ASN A 108 -5.54 -9.88 -2.32
CA ASN A 108 -4.49 -10.75 -2.84
C ASN A 108 -3.94 -11.74 -1.80
N THR A 109 -3.99 -11.41 -0.51
CA THR A 109 -3.24 -12.16 0.52
C THR A 109 -4.09 -12.78 1.61
N SER A 110 -5.37 -12.41 1.75
CA SER A 110 -6.19 -12.94 2.84
C SER A 110 -6.42 -14.45 2.69
N PRO A 111 -6.28 -15.26 3.76
CA PRO A 111 -6.61 -16.68 3.70
C PRO A 111 -8.13 -16.94 3.59
N ASN A 112 -8.97 -15.97 3.99
CA ASN A 112 -10.42 -16.08 3.96
C ASN A 112 -10.98 -15.63 2.59
N GLU A 113 -11.64 -16.53 1.88
CA GLU A 113 -12.24 -16.27 0.57
C GLU A 113 -13.32 -15.18 0.59
N THR A 114 -14.18 -15.17 1.60
CA THR A 114 -15.21 -14.13 1.76
C THR A 114 -14.59 -12.74 1.89
N VAL A 115 -13.44 -12.64 2.58
CA VAL A 115 -12.68 -11.39 2.70
C VAL A 115 -12.09 -10.98 1.35
N ARG A 116 -11.50 -11.92 0.60
CA ARG A 116 -10.94 -11.62 -0.74
C ARG A 116 -12.03 -11.14 -1.71
N ASN A 117 -13.19 -11.80 -1.72
CA ASN A 117 -14.29 -11.44 -2.61
C ASN A 117 -14.88 -10.06 -2.25
N ALA A 118 -15.10 -9.79 -0.96
CA ALA A 118 -15.54 -8.46 -0.51
C ALA A 118 -14.54 -7.37 -0.90
N ALA A 119 -13.23 -7.63 -0.74
CA ALA A 119 -12.20 -6.70 -1.16
C ALA A 119 -12.20 -6.46 -2.68
N LYS A 120 -12.34 -7.52 -3.49
CA LYS A 120 -12.44 -7.42 -4.95
C LYS A 120 -13.62 -6.53 -5.37
N GLU A 121 -14.79 -6.72 -4.78
CA GLU A 121 -15.96 -5.87 -5.05
C GLU A 121 -15.69 -4.39 -4.76
N GLN A 122 -14.94 -4.09 -3.69
CA GLN A 122 -14.61 -2.69 -3.37
C GLN A 122 -13.55 -2.11 -4.32
N ILE A 123 -12.63 -2.92 -4.84
CA ILE A 123 -11.70 -2.48 -5.90
C ILE A 123 -12.48 -2.14 -7.18
N GLU A 124 -13.44 -2.98 -7.58
CA GLU A 124 -14.28 -2.69 -8.76
C GLU A 124 -15.15 -1.44 -8.56
N ASP A 125 -15.63 -1.17 -7.34
CA ASP A 125 -16.34 0.07 -7.00
C ASP A 125 -15.41 1.29 -7.05
N PHE A 126 -14.17 1.16 -6.55
CA PHE A 126 -13.15 2.19 -6.65
C PHE A 126 -12.81 2.54 -8.10
N ASP A 127 -12.56 1.55 -8.95
CA ASP A 127 -12.22 1.78 -10.36
C ASP A 127 -13.35 2.55 -11.08
N LYS A 128 -14.62 2.22 -10.78
CA LYS A 128 -15.77 2.97 -11.31
C LYS A 128 -15.83 4.40 -10.79
N TRP A 129 -15.57 4.60 -9.50
CA TRP A 129 -15.55 5.91 -8.88
C TRP A 129 -14.41 6.79 -9.44
N GLU A 130 -13.21 6.24 -9.62
CA GLU A 130 -12.06 6.98 -10.17
C GLU A 130 -12.33 7.48 -11.59
N ILE A 131 -12.96 6.64 -12.43
CA ILE A 131 -13.42 7.05 -13.76
C ILE A 131 -14.39 8.24 -13.65
N GLN A 132 -15.34 8.20 -12.72
CA GLN A 132 -16.30 9.30 -12.54
C GLN A 132 -15.66 10.60 -12.06
N GLN A 133 -14.55 10.55 -11.32
CA GLN A 133 -13.84 11.77 -10.89
C GLN A 133 -12.93 12.36 -11.99
N SER A 134 -12.66 11.59 -13.05
CA SER A 134 -11.75 11.97 -14.14
C SER A 134 -12.45 12.70 -15.30
N TYR A 135 -13.78 12.83 -15.27
CA TYR A 135 -14.64 13.43 -16.30
C TYR A 135 -15.63 14.42 -15.70
#